data_AF-L1LBR1-F1
#
_entry.id   AF-L1LBR1-F1
#
_cell.length_a   1.000
_cell.length_b   1.000
_cell.length_c   1.000
_cell.angle_alpha   90.00
_cell.angle_beta   90.00
_cell.angle_gamma   90.00
#
_symmetry.space_group_name_H-M   'P 1'
#
loop_
_entity.id
_entity.type
_entity.pdbx_description
1 polymer ?
#
loop_
_entity_poly.entity_id
_entity_poly.type
_entity_poly.pdbx_seq_one_letter_code
_entity_poly.pdbx_strand_id
1 'polypeptide(L)'
;MKGPKVVHIDDESVLKEVTEHIKNPGGLVAIPTETVYGLAANARCEVSVGNIFKVKNRPLTDPVIIHLPSFSIALEQIYNVDLYEALIILHLAKKFSPGPLTIVARGRKDVPLILSAGTGYPAVR
;
A
#
# COMPACT_ATOMS: atom_id res chain seq x y z
N MET A 1 20.19 -18.50 -5.25
CA MET A 1 19.30 -17.39 -5.64
C MET A 1 20.14 -16.13 -5.72
N LYS A 2 20.00 -15.30 -6.76
CA LYS A 2 20.61 -13.95 -6.75
C LYS A 2 19.95 -13.15 -5.63
N GLY A 3 20.75 -12.47 -4.81
CA GLY A 3 20.25 -11.57 -3.77
C GLY A 3 19.52 -10.35 -4.34
N PRO A 4 18.91 -9.51 -3.50
CA PRO A 4 18.24 -8.30 -3.96
C PRO A 4 19.22 -7.35 -4.65
N LYS A 5 18.77 -6.66 -5.72
CA LYS A 5 19.51 -5.54 -6.30
C LYS A 5 19.36 -4.34 -5.35
N VAL A 6 20.47 -3.82 -4.85
CA VAL A 6 20.50 -2.58 -4.06
C VAL A 6 20.72 -1.41 -5.01
N VAL A 7 19.91 -0.36 -4.88
CA VAL A 7 19.99 0.87 -5.67
C VAL A 7 20.01 2.07 -4.73
N HIS A 8 20.75 3.11 -5.13
CA HIS A 8 20.76 4.40 -4.46
C HIS A 8 19.88 5.38 -5.25
N ILE A 9 18.89 5.99 -4.60
CA ILE A 9 17.92 6.90 -5.25
C ILE A 9 18.55 8.30 -5.29
N ASP A 10 19.48 8.48 -6.22
CA ASP A 10 20.26 9.71 -6.34
C ASP A 10 19.89 10.48 -7.62
N ASP A 11 19.16 9.83 -8.53
CA ASP A 11 18.79 10.31 -9.86
C ASP A 11 17.39 9.80 -10.26
N GLU A 12 16.68 10.60 -11.05
CA GLU A 12 15.34 10.30 -11.58
C GLU A 12 15.27 8.99 -12.39
N SER A 13 16.36 8.62 -13.06
CA SER A 13 16.50 7.36 -13.79
C SER A 13 16.36 6.12 -12.90
N VAL A 14 16.87 6.16 -11.67
CA VAL A 14 16.72 5.07 -10.70
C VAL A 14 15.29 4.98 -10.21
N LEU A 15 14.63 6.12 -9.94
CA LEU A 15 13.22 6.14 -9.55
C LEU A 15 12.34 5.56 -10.66
N LYS A 16 12.65 5.86 -11.93
CA LYS A 16 11.99 5.26 -13.08
C LYS A 16 12.20 3.75 -13.12
N GLU A 17 13.42 3.26 -12.90
CA GLU A 17 13.71 1.82 -12.84
C GLU A 17 12.88 1.12 -11.76
N VAL A 18 12.85 1.67 -10.54
CA VAL A 18 12.08 1.11 -9.41
C VAL A 18 10.58 1.15 -9.69
N THR A 19 10.10 2.22 -10.32
CA THR A 19 8.69 2.37 -10.71
C THR A 19 8.29 1.33 -11.74
N GLU A 20 9.11 1.08 -12.76
CA GLU A 20 8.84 0.03 -13.73
C GLU A 20 8.96 -1.37 -13.10
N HIS A 21 9.91 -1.57 -12.18
CA HIS A 21 10.01 -2.82 -11.43
C HIS A 21 8.75 -3.13 -10.62
N ILE A 22 8.24 -2.17 -9.83
CA ILE A 22 7.08 -2.41 -8.96
C ILE A 22 5.76 -2.56 -9.74
N LYS A 23 5.67 -1.98 -10.94
CA LYS A 23 4.53 -2.15 -11.85
C LYS A 23 4.46 -3.56 -12.44
N ASN A 24 5.59 -4.24 -12.61
CA ASN A 24 5.61 -5.61 -13.13
C ASN A 24 4.91 -6.58 -12.16
N PRO A 25 4.07 -7.50 -12.67
CA PRO A 25 3.47 -8.53 -11.83
C PRO A 25 4.51 -9.32 -11.03
N GLY A 26 4.32 -9.39 -9.72
CA GLY A 26 5.25 -10.03 -8.80
C GLY A 26 6.43 -9.16 -8.33
N GLY A 27 6.56 -7.93 -8.84
CA GLY A 27 7.60 -6.98 -8.42
C GLY A 27 7.48 -6.61 -6.94
N LEU A 28 8.62 -6.59 -6.25
CA LEU A 28 8.73 -6.27 -4.83
C LEU A 28 9.87 -5.28 -4.61
N VAL A 29 9.63 -4.28 -3.75
CA VAL A 29 10.63 -3.26 -3.40
C VAL A 29 10.76 -3.20 -1.89
N ALA A 30 11.97 -3.39 -1.37
CA ALA A 30 12.25 -3.10 0.04
C ALA A 30 12.54 -1.61 0.20
N ILE A 31 11.80 -0.93 1.07
CA ILE A 31 11.90 0.51 1.31
C ILE A 31 12.43 0.73 2.72
N PRO A 32 13.51 1.51 2.93
CA PRO A 32 13.98 1.84 4.27
C PRO A 32 12.92 2.70 4.99
N THR A 33 12.69 2.41 6.28
CA THR A 33 11.95 3.31 7.18
C THR A 33 12.81 3.60 8.40
N GLU A 34 12.34 4.47 9.30
CA GLU A 34 13.03 4.82 10.53
C GLU A 34 13.18 3.64 11.51
N THR A 35 12.33 2.62 11.40
CA THR A 35 12.34 1.44 12.28
C THR A 35 12.88 0.19 11.59
N VAL A 36 12.22 -0.24 10.51
CA VAL A 36 12.52 -1.48 9.80
C VAL A 36 12.29 -1.31 8.30
N TYR A 37 12.87 -2.17 7.47
CA TYR A 37 12.54 -2.15 6.05
C TYR A 37 11.08 -2.58 5.82
N GLY A 38 10.33 -1.75 5.10
CA GLY A 38 9.04 -2.13 4.54
C GLY A 38 9.22 -2.94 3.27
N LEU A 39 8.34 -3.90 3.00
CA LEU A 39 8.28 -4.62 1.73
C LEU A 39 7.03 -4.14 0.96
N ALA A 40 7.24 -3.45 -0.15
CA ALA A 40 6.21 -2.84 -0.96
C ALA A 40 5.96 -3.63 -2.26
N ALA A 41 4.73 -3.56 -2.73
CA ALA A 41 4.26 -4.14 -3.98
C ALA A 41 3.17 -3.24 -4.57
N ASN A 42 2.87 -3.41 -5.86
CA ASN A 42 1.69 -2.77 -6.45
C ASN A 42 0.40 -3.30 -5.82
N ALA A 43 -0.30 -2.45 -5.05
CA ALA A 43 -1.53 -2.82 -4.34
C ALA A 43 -2.66 -3.29 -5.28
N ARG A 44 -2.65 -2.87 -6.56
CA ARG A 44 -3.67 -3.29 -7.54
C ARG A 44 -3.34 -4.61 -8.24
N CYS A 45 -2.18 -5.22 -7.97
CA CYS A 45 -1.77 -6.48 -8.55
C CYS A 45 -1.79 -7.59 -7.49
N GLU A 46 -2.79 -8.48 -7.54
CA GLU A 46 -2.93 -9.59 -6.59
C GLU A 46 -1.70 -10.49 -6.55
N VAL A 47 -1.05 -10.71 -7.70
CA VAL A 47 0.20 -11.50 -7.79
C VAL A 47 1.32 -10.84 -6.98
N SER A 48 1.49 -9.52 -7.11
CA SER A 48 2.52 -8.78 -6.36
C SER A 48 2.22 -8.75 -4.87
N VAL A 49 0.96 -8.55 -4.48
CA VAL A 49 0.54 -8.59 -3.07
C VAL A 49 0.72 -10.00 -2.49
N GLY A 50 0.37 -11.05 -3.23
CA GLY A 50 0.60 -12.44 -2.83
C GLY A 50 2.07 -12.76 -2.56
N ASN A 51 2.99 -12.14 -3.30
CA ASN A 51 4.42 -12.27 -3.06
C ASN A 51 4.85 -11.65 -1.72
N ILE A 52 4.20 -10.59 -1.23
CA ILE A 52 4.47 -10.07 0.14
C ILE A 52 4.19 -11.16 1.17
N PHE A 53 3.03 -11.81 1.08
CA PHE A 53 2.64 -12.87 2.01
C PHE A 53 3.62 -14.03 1.97
N LYS A 54 3.97 -14.49 0.76
CA LYS A 54 4.90 -15.59 0.55
C LYS A 54 6.31 -15.29 1.10
N VAL A 55 6.88 -14.14 0.75
CA VAL A 55 8.25 -13.78 1.14
C VAL A 55 8.37 -13.53 2.63
N LYS A 56 7.36 -12.89 3.24
CA LYS A 56 7.36 -12.64 4.70
C LYS A 56 6.89 -13.83 5.53
N ASN A 57 6.48 -14.93 4.88
CA ASN A 57 5.76 -16.04 5.53
C ASN A 57 4.59 -15.53 6.39
N ARG A 58 3.88 -14.51 5.87
CA ARG A 58 2.77 -13.83 6.56
C ARG A 58 1.47 -14.58 6.28
N PRO A 59 0.62 -14.87 7.29
CA PRO A 59 -0.70 -15.44 7.06
C PRO A 59 -1.58 -14.53 6.19
N LEU A 60 -2.39 -15.11 5.30
CA LEU A 60 -3.37 -14.35 4.48
C LEU A 60 -4.47 -13.69 5.31
N THR A 61 -4.60 -14.07 6.58
CA THR A 61 -5.51 -13.47 7.56
C THR A 61 -4.99 -12.16 8.17
N ASP A 62 -3.74 -11.78 7.88
CA ASP A 62 -3.09 -10.58 8.41
C ASP A 62 -2.99 -9.51 7.30
N PRO A 63 -3.96 -8.58 7.20
CA PRO A 63 -4.09 -7.65 6.08
C PRO A 63 -2.88 -6.72 5.95
N VAL A 64 -2.71 -6.08 4.78
CA VAL A 64 -1.58 -5.17 4.50
C VAL A 64 -2.05 -3.72 4.38
N ILE A 65 -1.17 -2.78 4.72
CA ILE A 65 -1.47 -1.34 4.66
C ILE A 65 -1.10 -0.80 3.28
N ILE A 66 -2.07 -0.16 2.62
CA ILE A 66 -1.88 0.55 1.36
C ILE A 66 -1.29 1.93 1.70
N HIS A 67 -0.19 2.30 1.04
CA HIS A 67 0.41 3.63 1.19
C HIS A 67 0.01 4.51 0.00
N LEU A 68 -0.59 5.66 0.28
CA LEU A 68 -0.99 6.65 -0.72
C LEU A 68 -0.46 8.05 -0.36
N PRO A 69 -0.24 8.94 -1.33
CA PRO A 69 0.27 10.28 -1.03
C PRO A 69 -0.78 11.20 -0.38
N SER A 70 -2.06 10.84 -0.42
CA SER A 70 -3.12 11.56 0.31
C SER A 70 -4.37 10.70 0.52
N PHE A 71 -5.15 11.05 1.56
CA PHE A 71 -6.47 10.48 1.79
C PHE A 71 -7.51 10.89 0.74
N SER A 72 -7.29 11.99 0.00
CA SER A 72 -8.14 12.34 -1.14
C SER A 72 -8.10 11.26 -2.23
N ILE A 73 -6.92 10.73 -2.52
CA ILE A 73 -6.75 9.60 -3.47
C ILE A 73 -7.35 8.32 -2.89
N ALA A 74 -7.25 8.12 -1.57
CA ALA A 74 -7.88 6.98 -0.90
C ALA A 74 -9.41 6.99 -1.08
N LEU A 75 -10.05 8.15 -0.88
CA LEU A 75 -11.49 8.33 -1.09
C LEU A 75 -11.90 8.12 -2.55
N GLU A 76 -11.08 8.56 -3.50
CA GLU A 76 -11.35 8.39 -4.93
C GLU A 76 -11.20 6.93 -5.37
N GLN A 77 -10.12 6.26 -4.97
CA GLN A 77 -9.65 5.02 -5.61
C GLN A 77 -9.78 3.75 -4.77
N ILE A 78 -9.91 3.89 -3.43
CA ILE A 78 -9.89 2.75 -2.50
C ILE A 78 -11.19 2.62 -1.71
N TYR A 79 -11.71 3.71 -1.17
CA TYR A 79 -12.86 3.67 -0.28
C TYR A 79 -14.20 3.83 -1.01
N ASN A 80 -15.21 3.18 -0.47
CA ASN A 80 -16.61 3.32 -0.83
C ASN A 80 -17.38 3.68 0.43
N VAL A 81 -17.32 4.97 0.76
CA VAL A 81 -17.85 5.57 1.98
C VAL A 81 -18.84 6.67 1.61
N ASP A 82 -19.75 6.99 2.53
CA ASP A 82 -20.66 8.12 2.34
C ASP A 82 -19.97 9.47 2.58
N LEU A 83 -20.72 10.56 2.37
CA LEU A 83 -20.21 11.92 2.55
C LEU A 83 -19.77 12.20 3.99
N TYR A 84 -20.48 11.66 4.99
CA TYR A 84 -20.19 11.92 6.39
C TYR A 84 -18.91 11.22 6.83
N GLU A 85 -18.76 9.94 6.45
CA GLU A 85 -17.54 9.15 6.65
C GLU A 85 -16.34 9.83 5.95
N ALA A 86 -16.51 10.30 4.71
CA ALA A 86 -15.45 11.01 3.98
C ALA A 86 -15.00 12.30 4.70
N LEU A 87 -15.93 13.07 5.26
CA LEU A 87 -15.61 14.28 6.02
C LEU A 87 -14.82 13.97 7.29
N ILE A 88 -15.17 12.89 8.00
CA ILE A 88 -14.41 12.43 9.18
C ILE A 88 -12.99 12.03 8.78
N ILE A 89 -12.84 11.25 7.70
CA ILE A 89 -11.55 10.80 7.17
C ILE A 89 -10.66 12.01 6.86
N LEU A 90 -11.19 13.01 6.14
CA LEU A 90 -10.45 14.22 5.79
C LEU A 90 -10.11 15.07 7.01
N HIS A 91 -10.99 15.14 8.01
CA HIS A 91 -10.72 15.87 9.26
C HIS A 91 -9.56 15.24 10.03
N LEU A 92 -9.54 13.91 10.16
CA LEU A 92 -8.44 13.18 10.79
C LEU A 92 -7.14 13.31 9.98
N ALA A 93 -7.22 13.15 8.65
CA ALA A 93 -6.08 13.28 7.75
C ALA A 93 -5.43 14.66 7.86
N LYS A 94 -6.22 15.74 7.93
CA LYS A 94 -5.71 17.11 8.07
C LYS A 94 -4.86 17.29 9.33
N LYS A 95 -5.16 16.56 10.41
CA LYS A 95 -4.48 16.71 11.71
C LYS A 95 -3.32 15.74 11.91
N PHE A 96 -3.42 14.52 11.35
CA PHE A 96 -2.51 13.42 11.66
C PHE A 96 -1.74 12.88 10.45
N SER A 97 -1.98 13.42 9.24
CA SER A 97 -1.28 13.05 8.01
C SER A 97 -0.58 14.25 7.36
N PRO A 98 0.68 14.12 6.88
CA PRO A 98 1.54 12.94 6.96
C PRO A 98 1.93 12.61 8.41
N GLY A 99 1.84 11.33 8.80
CA GLY A 99 2.07 10.92 10.17
C GLY A 99 1.53 9.52 10.49
N PRO A 100 1.41 9.15 11.77
CA PRO A 100 1.04 7.81 12.21
C PRO A 100 -0.47 7.54 12.12
N LEU A 101 -1.14 8.04 11.08
CA LEU A 101 -2.56 7.78 10.84
C LEU A 101 -2.71 6.56 9.92
N THR A 102 -3.62 5.66 10.26
CA THR A 102 -4.08 4.60 9.36
C THR A 102 -5.58 4.47 9.52
N ILE A 103 -6.30 4.48 8.41
CA ILE A 103 -7.76 4.39 8.40
C ILE A 103 -8.18 3.06 7.79
N VAL A 104 -9.17 2.43 8.42
CA VAL A 104 -9.83 1.23 7.91
C VAL A 104 -11.27 1.62 7.62
N ALA A 105 -11.70 1.46 6.37
CA ALA A 105 -13.04 1.80 5.94
C ALA A 105 -13.49 0.86 4.82
N ARG A 106 -14.78 0.90 4.48
CA ARG A 106 -15.35 0.06 3.43
C ARG A 106 -14.63 0.34 2.10
N GLY A 107 -14.13 -0.69 1.46
CA GLY A 107 -13.45 -0.61 0.17
C GLY A 107 -14.41 -0.63 -1.01
N ARG A 108 -13.95 -0.14 -2.16
CA ARG A 108 -14.62 -0.33 -3.44
C ARG A 108 -14.53 -1.78 -3.89
N LYS A 109 -15.46 -2.21 -4.75
CA LYS A 109 -15.53 -3.61 -5.25
C LYS A 109 -14.33 -4.01 -6.12
N ASP A 110 -13.66 -3.04 -6.73
CA ASP A 110 -12.50 -3.23 -7.60
C ASP A 110 -11.16 -3.24 -6.83
N VAL A 111 -11.19 -3.06 -5.51
CA VAL A 111 -10.01 -3.18 -4.65
C VAL A 111 -9.75 -4.65 -4.37
N PRO A 112 -8.54 -5.18 -4.63
CA PRO A 112 -8.22 -6.57 -4.36
C PRO A 112 -8.48 -7.01 -2.91
N LEU A 113 -9.28 -8.06 -2.73
CA LEU A 113 -9.70 -8.52 -1.40
C LEU A 113 -8.53 -9.01 -0.53
N ILE A 114 -7.46 -9.50 -1.16
CA ILE A 114 -6.22 -9.93 -0.50
C ILE A 114 -5.59 -8.83 0.37
N LEU A 115 -5.82 -7.55 0.04
CA LEU A 115 -5.33 -6.41 0.83
C LEU A 115 -6.00 -6.34 2.22
N SER A 116 -7.23 -6.86 2.32
CA SER A 116 -8.12 -6.74 3.48
C SER A 116 -8.41 -8.09 4.16
N ALA A 117 -7.63 -9.13 3.84
CA ALA A 117 -7.88 -10.51 4.29
C ALA A 117 -9.32 -10.99 3.97
N GLY A 118 -9.88 -10.55 2.84
CA GLY A 118 -11.24 -10.90 2.41
C GLY A 118 -12.37 -10.12 3.07
N THR A 119 -12.08 -9.21 4.01
CA THR A 119 -13.13 -8.47 4.76
C THR A 119 -13.81 -7.39 3.91
N GLY A 120 -13.13 -6.87 2.88
CA GLY A 120 -13.59 -5.72 2.11
C GLY A 120 -13.35 -4.37 2.82
N TYR A 121 -12.57 -4.35 3.91
CA TYR A 121 -12.21 -3.13 4.64
C TYR A 121 -10.69 -2.92 4.60
N PRO A 122 -10.13 -2.32 3.53
CA PRO A 122 -8.70 -2.07 3.40
C PRO A 122 -8.21 -1.00 4.38
N ALA A 123 -6.95 -1.12 4.80
CA ALA A 123 -6.24 -0.11 5.59
C ALA A 123 -5.42 0.82 4.66
N VAL A 124 -5.55 2.14 4.81
CA VAL A 124 -4.76 3.14 4.08
C VAL A 124 -4.01 4.04 5.03
N ARG A 125 -2.77 4.37 4.66
CA ARG A 125 -1.90 5.36 5.27
C ARG A 125 -1.44 6.38 4.23
#